data_AF-A0A938NGY9-F1
#
_entry.id   AF-A0A938NGY9-F1
#
_cell.length_a   1.000
_cell.length_b   1.000
_cell.length_c   1.000
_cell.angle_alpha   90.00
_cell.angle_beta   90.00
_cell.angle_gamma   90.00
#
_symmetry.space_group_name_H-M   'P 1'
#
loop_
_entity.id
_entity.type
_entity.pdbx_description
1 polymer ?
#
loop_
_entity_poly.entity_id
_entity_poly.type
_entity_poly.pdbx_seq_one_letter_code
_entity_poly.pdbx_strand_id
1 'polypeptide(L)'
;PRSRRLVKLMDRLLAPVWVDRGASAAQSLAAMDRALAAGDSLILFPEGTRGEPGLLAPFRGGVGWLLERHPELPVIPAALSGPERALPRGAALPLPVWNRVLLGPARRLTGPPRALALSLQGEVAELVAAERARRQTRHTPRRATRTLAVLGIDGSGKSTLARELALALSAGGSTCLVGDALSRYASGEAQALQPLPTERLRQRLSRRAKSAKSLGGYKLPKLAELLLREDLLRECRRWYDPDWVLLDGSPLLNLAGWLALYRPGEVDPDFAAAALLQLAGRGSAAARRRHPELRRLRALVPFRLELPAAAVLIELPAEMAVARIASRGEMRQVHETVEKLALLQRSYAAVCAAAEARLGLPVLRLDGTQPVELLTDAAARFARGLGEVANG
;
A
#
# COMPACT_ATOMS: atom_id res chain seq x y z
N PRO A 1 -4.77 37.84 2.78
CA PRO A 1 -5.94 37.30 3.54
C PRO A 1 -6.08 35.78 3.33
N ARG A 2 -5.71 34.98 4.33
CA ARG A 2 -5.81 33.49 4.28
C ARG A 2 -7.27 33.08 4.03
N SER A 3 -7.49 32.11 3.16
CA SER A 3 -8.83 31.77 2.65
C SER A 3 -9.76 31.32 3.78
N ARG A 4 -10.85 32.05 4.01
CA ARG A 4 -11.90 31.75 5.02
C ARG A 4 -12.44 30.32 4.94
N ARG A 5 -12.33 29.67 3.77
CA ARG A 5 -12.72 28.28 3.55
C ARG A 5 -11.76 27.27 4.19
N LEU A 6 -10.44 27.54 4.16
CA LEU A 6 -9.43 26.67 4.78
C LEU A 6 -9.54 26.72 6.31
N VAL A 7 -9.75 27.91 6.88
CA VAL A 7 -9.97 28.11 8.32
C VAL A 7 -11.20 27.35 8.80
N LYS A 8 -12.36 27.53 8.13
CA LYS A 8 -13.60 26.79 8.46
C LYS A 8 -13.46 25.27 8.32
N LEU A 9 -12.63 24.79 7.38
CA LEU A 9 -12.36 23.37 7.21
C LEU A 9 -11.49 22.84 8.35
N MET A 10 -10.46 23.57 8.75
CA MET A 10 -9.63 23.21 9.90
C MET A 10 -10.42 23.24 11.21
N ASP A 11 -11.28 24.23 11.41
CA ASP A 11 -12.15 24.35 12.58
C ASP A 11 -13.06 23.12 12.73
N ARG A 12 -13.63 22.65 11.61
CA ARG A 12 -14.50 21.47 11.60
C ARG A 12 -13.76 20.14 11.78
N LEU A 13 -12.52 20.04 11.30
CA LEU A 13 -11.79 18.78 11.29
C LEU A 13 -10.92 18.56 12.53
N LEU A 14 -10.41 19.64 13.14
CA LEU A 14 -9.36 19.57 14.16
C LEU A 14 -9.69 20.30 15.46
N ALA A 15 -10.79 21.07 15.51
CA ALA A 15 -11.17 21.94 16.63
C ALA A 15 -9.97 22.68 17.27
N PRO A 16 -9.10 23.35 16.48
CA PRO A 16 -7.84 23.86 17.00
C PRO A 16 -8.06 25.10 17.88
N VAL A 17 -7.27 25.21 18.95
CA VAL A 17 -7.14 26.44 19.72
C VAL A 17 -6.26 27.41 18.95
N TRP A 18 -6.85 28.45 18.36
CA TRP A 18 -6.10 29.46 17.62
C TRP A 18 -5.44 30.46 18.58
N VAL A 19 -4.10 30.53 18.53
CA VAL A 19 -3.33 31.54 19.25
C VAL A 19 -2.90 32.63 18.27
N ASP A 20 -3.21 33.89 18.59
CA ASP A 20 -2.83 35.03 17.76
C ASP A 20 -1.32 35.29 17.84
N ARG A 21 -0.68 35.59 16.71
CA ARG A 21 0.77 35.83 16.65
C ARG A 21 1.19 37.15 17.28
N GLY A 22 0.24 38.08 17.49
CA GLY A 22 0.46 39.35 18.20
C GLY A 22 0.07 39.32 19.68
N ALA A 23 -0.44 38.19 20.20
CA ALA A 23 -0.84 38.08 21.59
C ALA A 23 0.37 38.10 22.53
N SER A 24 0.21 38.72 23.70
CA SER A 24 1.25 38.68 24.74
C SER A 24 1.45 37.25 25.25
N ALA A 25 2.60 36.98 25.85
CA ALA A 25 2.90 35.67 26.44
C ALA A 25 1.84 35.27 27.50
N ALA A 26 1.35 36.24 28.27
CA ALA A 26 0.30 36.03 29.27
C ALA A 26 -1.05 35.66 28.64
N GLN A 27 -1.44 36.31 27.54
CA GLN A 27 -2.66 35.99 26.81
C GLN A 27 -2.61 34.59 26.17
N SER A 28 -1.45 34.21 25.63
CA SER A 28 -1.24 32.88 25.05
C SER A 28 -1.34 31.78 26.12
N LEU A 29 -0.72 32.00 27.29
CA LEU A 29 -0.83 31.09 28.43
C LEU A 29 -2.28 30.95 28.91
N ALA A 30 -2.99 32.06 29.10
CA ALA A 30 -4.39 32.03 29.53
C ALA A 30 -5.33 31.35 28.51
N ALA A 31 -5.00 31.35 27.22
CA ALA A 31 -5.74 30.59 26.22
C ALA A 31 -5.48 29.07 26.34
N MET A 32 -4.23 28.68 26.56
CA MET A 32 -3.86 27.29 26.80
C MET A 32 -4.49 26.74 28.09
N ASP A 33 -4.45 27.52 29.18
CA ASP A 33 -5.07 27.16 30.47
C ASP A 33 -6.58 26.88 30.31
N ARG A 34 -7.29 27.73 29.56
CA ARG A 34 -8.73 27.54 29.29
C ARG A 34 -9.03 26.29 28.47
N ALA A 35 -8.20 25.98 27.48
CA ALA A 35 -8.36 24.77 26.68
C ALA A 35 -8.15 23.50 27.50
N LEU A 36 -7.10 23.49 28.33
CA LEU A 36 -6.84 22.37 29.25
C LEU A 36 -7.98 22.20 30.26
N ALA A 37 -8.50 23.30 30.82
CA ALA A 37 -9.65 23.26 31.73
C ALA A 37 -10.94 22.75 31.06
N ALA A 38 -11.08 22.92 29.74
CA ALA A 38 -12.19 22.37 28.96
C ALA A 38 -12.02 20.88 28.62
N GLY A 39 -10.88 20.27 28.98
CA GLY A 39 -10.56 18.87 28.69
C GLY A 39 -9.88 18.65 27.33
N ASP A 40 -9.45 19.71 26.65
CA ASP A 40 -8.78 19.59 25.35
C ASP A 40 -7.32 19.15 25.48
N SER A 41 -6.81 18.51 24.42
CA SER A 41 -5.38 18.20 24.29
C SER A 41 -4.65 19.31 23.55
N LEU A 42 -3.45 19.68 24.02
CA LEU A 42 -2.61 20.70 23.39
C LEU A 42 -1.44 20.09 22.61
N ILE A 43 -1.22 20.58 21.38
CA ILE A 43 0.00 20.32 20.60
C ILE A 43 0.79 21.63 20.55
N LEU A 44 2.00 21.63 21.11
CA LEU A 44 2.82 22.82 21.25
C LEU A 44 4.12 22.70 20.45
N PHE A 45 4.47 23.78 19.74
CA PHE A 45 5.77 23.97 19.11
C PHE A 45 6.56 24.99 19.94
N PRO A 46 7.31 24.54 20.96
CA PRO A 46 7.92 25.44 21.95
C PRO A 46 8.97 26.39 21.37
N GLU A 47 9.48 26.12 20.16
CA GLU A 47 10.34 27.04 19.39
C GLU A 47 9.61 28.33 18.95
N GLY A 48 8.28 28.25 18.80
CA GLY A 48 7.39 29.35 18.41
C GLY A 48 7.46 29.75 16.93
N THR A 49 8.44 29.27 16.18
CA THR A 49 8.56 29.46 14.73
C THR A 49 9.17 28.21 14.10
N ARG A 50 9.14 28.08 12.77
CA ARG A 50 9.91 26.99 12.11
C ARG A 50 11.41 27.23 12.39
N GLY A 51 12.19 26.20 12.70
CA GLY A 51 13.65 26.32 12.83
C GLY A 51 14.38 26.35 11.49
N GLU A 52 15.71 26.36 11.54
CA GLU A 52 16.51 25.95 10.38
C GLU A 52 16.28 24.46 10.08
N PRO A 53 16.19 24.06 8.79
CA PRO A 53 15.97 22.67 8.41
C PRO A 53 16.93 21.71 9.11
N GLY A 54 16.36 20.76 9.85
CA GLY A 54 17.11 19.71 10.52
C GLY A 54 17.77 20.13 11.83
N LEU A 55 17.65 21.38 12.30
CA LEU A 55 18.15 21.82 13.59
C LEU A 55 17.00 22.10 14.57
N LEU A 56 17.14 21.60 15.80
CA LEU A 56 16.20 21.88 16.90
C LEU A 56 16.49 23.29 17.44
N ALA A 57 15.48 24.17 17.45
CA ALA A 57 15.66 25.50 18.01
C ALA A 57 15.43 25.51 19.54
N PRO A 58 15.96 26.52 20.26
CA PRO A 58 15.74 26.64 21.70
C PRO A 58 14.25 26.76 22.04
N PHE A 59 13.83 26.07 23.10
CA PHE A 59 12.46 26.14 23.58
C PHE A 59 12.22 27.47 24.30
N ARG A 60 11.08 28.10 24.02
CA ARG A 60 10.63 29.28 24.74
C ARG A 60 10.09 28.89 26.11
N GLY A 61 10.27 29.77 27.10
CA GLY A 61 9.90 29.49 28.50
C GLY A 61 8.41 29.27 28.76
N GLY A 62 7.51 29.63 27.83
CA GLY A 62 6.06 29.46 28.00
C GLY A 62 5.62 28.01 28.24
N VAL A 63 6.31 27.03 27.67
CA VAL A 63 6.03 25.60 27.91
C VAL A 63 6.32 25.22 29.37
N GLY A 64 7.37 25.79 29.95
CA GLY A 64 7.74 25.54 31.35
C GLY A 64 6.69 26.08 32.32
N TRP A 65 6.21 27.30 32.08
CA TRP A 65 5.15 27.92 32.89
C TRP A 65 3.83 27.17 32.81
N LEU A 66 3.50 26.63 31.63
CA LEU A 66 2.30 25.82 31.46
C LEU A 66 2.39 24.52 32.28
N LEU A 67 3.54 23.84 32.26
CA LEU A 67 3.74 22.58 32.97
C LEU A 67 3.80 22.76 34.48
N GLU A 68 4.35 23.88 34.96
CA GLU A 68 4.33 24.21 36.39
C GLU A 68 2.89 24.41 36.89
N ARG A 69 2.00 24.99 36.06
CA ARG A 69 0.59 25.22 36.41
C ARG A 69 -0.28 23.96 36.35
N HIS A 70 0.10 23.00 35.51
CA HIS A 70 -0.64 21.76 35.28
C HIS A 70 0.24 20.52 35.51
N PRO A 71 0.81 20.33 36.71
CA PRO A 71 1.72 19.21 37.02
C PRO A 71 1.03 17.84 36.95
N GLU A 72 -0.30 17.82 37.01
CA GLU A 72 -1.16 16.65 36.88
C GLU A 72 -1.39 16.22 35.43
N LEU A 73 -0.90 16.93 34.42
CA LEU A 73 -1.09 16.54 33.03
C LEU A 73 0.12 15.78 32.48
N PRO A 74 -0.10 14.68 31.72
CA PRO A 74 0.98 14.02 31.03
C PRO A 74 1.44 14.86 29.82
N VAL A 75 2.74 15.08 29.71
CA VAL A 75 3.41 15.63 28.52
C VAL A 75 4.07 14.49 27.74
N ILE A 76 3.93 14.52 26.42
CA ILE A 76 4.54 13.56 25.51
C ILE A 76 5.54 14.32 24.63
N PRO A 77 6.86 14.15 24.81
CA PRO A 77 7.84 14.78 23.93
C PRO A 77 7.73 14.17 22.53
N ALA A 78 7.71 15.02 21.51
CA ALA A 78 7.58 14.60 20.12
C ALA A 78 8.64 15.28 19.26
N ALA A 79 9.37 14.49 18.47
CA ALA A 79 10.30 15.00 17.46
C ALA A 79 9.76 14.73 16.06
N LEU A 80 9.76 15.76 15.22
CA LEU A 80 9.40 15.66 13.81
C LEU A 80 10.66 15.50 12.96
N SER A 81 10.62 14.60 11.99
CA SER A 81 11.75 14.41 11.08
C SER A 81 11.29 14.18 9.65
N GLY A 82 11.77 15.00 8.71
CA GLY A 82 11.33 14.99 7.32
C GLY A 82 10.47 16.19 6.88
N PRO A 83 9.63 16.82 7.73
CA PRO A 83 8.80 17.95 7.29
C PRO A 83 9.59 19.12 6.70
N GLU A 84 10.83 19.31 7.14
CA GLU A 84 11.76 20.31 6.60
C GLU A 84 12.07 20.12 5.11
N ARG A 85 11.98 18.88 4.60
CA ARG A 85 12.10 18.52 3.18
C ARG A 85 10.75 18.49 2.48
N ALA A 86 9.70 18.10 3.21
CA ALA A 86 8.35 17.97 2.65
C ALA A 86 7.73 19.32 2.31
N LEU A 87 7.95 20.36 3.12
CA LEU A 87 7.48 21.70 2.81
C LEU A 87 8.49 22.75 3.31
N PRO A 88 9.60 22.95 2.56
CA PRO A 88 10.61 23.94 2.92
C PRO A 88 10.01 25.33 3.09
N ARG A 89 10.66 26.17 3.90
CA ARG A 89 10.27 27.59 4.00
C ARG A 89 10.32 28.23 2.62
N GLY A 90 9.21 28.86 2.21
CA GLY A 90 9.07 29.50 0.90
C GLY A 90 8.49 28.62 -0.21
N ALA A 91 8.38 27.29 -0.01
CA ALA A 91 7.77 26.40 -0.98
C ALA A 91 6.23 26.51 -0.96
N ALA A 92 5.61 26.58 -2.14
CA ALA A 92 4.16 26.68 -2.29
C ALA A 92 3.44 25.31 -2.28
N LEU A 93 4.16 24.22 -2.57
CA LEU A 93 3.61 22.87 -2.68
C LEU A 93 4.45 21.87 -1.88
N PRO A 94 3.80 20.93 -1.16
CA PRO A 94 4.52 19.91 -0.42
C PRO A 94 5.08 18.82 -1.35
N LEU A 95 6.32 18.40 -1.13
CA LEU A 95 6.94 17.27 -1.79
C LEU A 95 6.50 15.95 -1.11
N PRO A 96 6.27 14.87 -1.88
CA PRO A 96 5.84 13.57 -1.36
C PRO A 96 7.02 12.79 -0.75
N VAL A 97 7.65 13.36 0.27
CA VAL A 97 8.75 12.73 1.01
C VAL A 97 8.28 12.19 2.35
N TRP A 98 8.92 11.11 2.81
CA TRP A 98 8.58 10.47 4.07
C TRP A 98 8.85 11.38 5.27
N ASN A 99 7.83 11.54 6.11
CA ASN A 99 7.88 12.23 7.39
C ASN A 99 7.71 11.22 8.52
N ARG A 100 8.42 11.42 9.62
CA ARG A 100 8.32 10.63 10.84
C ARG A 100 7.98 11.54 12.01
N VAL A 101 7.21 10.98 12.93
CA VAL A 101 6.96 11.54 14.26
C VAL A 101 7.49 10.52 15.25
N LEU A 102 8.43 10.94 16.08
CA LEU A 102 9.00 10.13 17.15
C LEU A 102 8.36 10.61 18.44
N LEU A 103 7.74 9.70 19.17
CA LEU A 103 7.11 10.00 20.45
C LEU A 103 7.95 9.38 21.56
N GLY A 104 8.30 10.18 22.55
CA GLY A 104 8.85 9.66 23.79
C GLY A 104 7.74 9.19 24.74
N PRO A 105 8.12 8.64 25.91
CA PRO A 105 7.16 8.20 26.92
C PRO A 105 6.38 9.39 27.47
N ALA A 106 5.13 9.16 27.88
CA ALA A 106 4.35 10.16 28.60
C ALA A 106 4.97 10.42 29.99
N ARG A 107 5.10 11.68 30.37
CA ARG A 107 5.72 12.10 31.63
C ARG A 107 4.85 13.09 32.36
N ARG A 108 4.87 13.04 33.68
CA ARG A 108 4.40 14.14 34.54
C ARG A 108 5.65 14.80 35.09
N LEU A 109 5.79 16.10 34.90
CA LEU A 109 6.99 16.83 35.26
C LEU A 109 6.63 17.87 36.32
N THR A 110 7.50 18.02 37.31
CA THR A 110 7.38 19.02 38.38
C THR A 110 8.72 19.71 38.56
N GLY A 111 8.68 20.98 38.93
CA GLY A 111 9.88 21.80 39.11
C GLY A 111 9.74 23.20 38.52
N PRO A 112 10.80 24.01 38.59
CA PRO A 112 10.74 25.39 38.13
C PRO A 112 10.61 25.46 36.59
N PRO A 113 9.88 26.46 36.04
CA PRO A 113 9.55 26.55 34.61
C PRO A 113 10.75 26.40 33.67
N ARG A 114 11.87 27.03 34.02
CA ARG A 114 13.10 26.97 33.21
C ARG A 114 13.67 25.55 33.14
N ALA A 115 13.66 24.82 34.25
CA ALA A 115 14.15 23.44 34.29
C ALA A 115 13.23 22.50 33.50
N LEU A 116 11.91 22.70 33.61
CA LEU A 116 10.92 21.93 32.85
C LEU A 116 11.11 22.09 31.33
N ALA A 117 11.27 23.33 30.86
CA ALA A 117 11.50 23.60 29.44
C ALA A 117 12.82 22.99 28.93
N LEU A 118 13.90 23.10 29.72
CA LEU A 118 15.20 22.52 29.38
C LEU A 118 15.17 20.99 29.36
N SER A 119 14.50 20.36 30.32
CA SER A 119 14.32 18.91 30.38
C SER A 119 13.63 18.40 29.12
N LEU A 120 12.51 19.01 28.73
CA LEU A 120 11.80 18.63 27.50
C LEU A 120 12.63 18.89 26.24
N GLN A 121 13.38 19.98 26.18
CA GLN A 121 14.28 20.24 25.07
C GLN A 121 15.34 19.15 24.96
N GLY A 122 15.91 18.70 26.08
CA GLY A 122 16.86 17.59 26.14
C GLY A 122 16.25 16.28 25.62
N GLU A 123 15.06 15.91 26.11
CA GLU A 123 14.36 14.69 25.66
C GLU A 123 14.04 14.72 24.15
N VAL A 124 13.57 15.87 23.64
CA VAL A 124 13.33 16.01 22.19
C VAL A 124 14.64 15.98 21.40
N ALA A 125 15.73 16.55 21.92
CA ALA A 125 17.04 16.47 21.30
C ALA A 125 17.58 15.03 21.23
N GLU A 126 17.35 14.21 22.27
CA GLU A 126 17.69 12.79 22.27
C GLU A 126 16.88 12.01 21.22
N LEU A 127 15.59 12.28 21.09
CA LEU A 127 14.75 11.68 20.03
C LEU A 127 15.30 12.04 18.63
N VAL A 128 15.67 13.30 18.42
CA VAL A 128 16.29 13.77 17.17
C VAL A 128 17.63 13.09 16.92
N ALA A 129 18.49 12.97 17.95
CA ALA A 129 19.78 12.33 17.85
C ALA A 129 19.66 10.82 17.54
N ALA A 130 18.73 10.12 18.20
CA ALA A 130 18.46 8.71 17.95
C ALA A 130 17.99 8.44 16.51
N GLU A 131 17.14 9.31 15.94
CA GLU A 131 16.73 9.21 14.54
C GLU A 131 17.88 9.55 13.58
N ARG A 132 18.73 10.53 13.89
CA ARG A 132 19.94 10.81 13.08
C ARG A 132 20.90 9.62 13.09
N ALA A 133 21.14 9.02 14.26
CA ALA A 133 21.97 7.83 14.39
C ALA A 133 21.39 6.65 13.58
N ARG A 134 20.07 6.42 13.63
CA ARG A 134 19.37 5.43 12.79
C ARG A 134 19.52 5.68 11.29
N ARG A 135 19.59 6.95 10.86
CA ARG A 135 19.84 7.31 9.45
C ARG A 135 21.30 7.10 9.04
N GLN A 136 22.24 7.24 9.97
CA GLN A 136 23.68 7.13 9.74
C GLN A 136 24.22 5.71 9.88
N THR A 137 23.59 4.85 10.71
CA THR A 137 23.80 3.41 10.63
C THR A 137 23.35 2.98 9.25
N ARG A 138 24.32 2.53 8.43
CA ARG A 138 24.12 1.99 7.08
C ARG A 138 22.76 1.30 7.00
N HIS A 139 21.87 1.84 6.16
CA HIS A 139 20.79 1.04 5.62
C HIS A 139 21.51 -0.12 4.91
N THR A 140 21.55 -1.31 5.52
CA THR A 140 21.82 -2.52 4.75
C THR A 140 20.87 -2.43 3.57
N PRO A 141 21.35 -2.45 2.31
CA PRO A 141 20.47 -2.30 1.17
C PRO A 141 19.37 -3.36 1.32
N ARG A 142 18.14 -2.89 1.58
CA ARG A 142 16.99 -3.78 1.76
C ARG A 142 16.90 -4.59 0.48
N ARG A 143 16.97 -5.93 0.61
CA ARG A 143 16.74 -6.82 -0.52
C ARG A 143 15.39 -6.42 -1.12
N ALA A 144 15.35 -6.11 -2.42
CA ALA A 144 14.11 -5.69 -3.05
C ALA A 144 13.06 -6.80 -2.88
N THR A 145 11.96 -6.52 -2.17
CA THR A 145 10.83 -7.45 -2.02
C THR A 145 10.39 -7.93 -3.38
N ARG A 146 10.48 -9.25 -3.61
CA ARG A 146 10.13 -9.83 -4.91
C ARG A 146 8.63 -10.12 -4.97
N THR A 147 8.00 -9.72 -6.07
CA THR A 147 6.57 -9.97 -6.32
C THR A 147 6.40 -11.11 -7.30
N LEU A 148 5.60 -12.12 -6.95
CA LEU A 148 5.27 -13.23 -7.84
C LEU A 148 3.76 -13.34 -7.96
N ALA A 149 3.24 -13.25 -9.18
CA ALA A 149 1.82 -13.34 -9.45
C ALA A 149 1.42 -14.75 -9.87
N VAL A 150 0.38 -15.31 -9.27
CA VAL A 150 -0.25 -16.56 -9.71
C VAL A 150 -1.52 -16.22 -10.48
N LEU A 151 -1.56 -16.63 -11.74
CA LEU A 151 -2.63 -16.40 -12.70
C LEU A 151 -3.28 -17.71 -13.10
N GLY A 152 -4.57 -17.65 -13.41
CA GLY A 152 -5.34 -18.77 -13.90
C GLY A 152 -6.81 -18.40 -13.96
N ILE A 153 -7.60 -19.18 -14.69
CA ILE A 153 -9.05 -19.06 -14.68
C ILE A 153 -9.62 -19.56 -13.36
N ASP A 154 -10.85 -19.18 -13.03
CA ASP A 154 -11.53 -19.76 -11.87
C ASP A 154 -11.69 -21.28 -12.07
N GLY A 155 -11.53 -22.06 -10.99
CA GLY A 155 -11.46 -23.53 -11.06
C GLY A 155 -10.07 -24.10 -11.38
N SER A 156 -9.09 -23.29 -11.82
CA SER A 156 -7.73 -23.75 -12.12
C SER A 156 -6.93 -24.26 -10.91
N GLY A 157 -7.26 -23.79 -9.70
CA GLY A 157 -6.47 -24.07 -8.49
C GLY A 157 -5.51 -22.93 -8.10
N LYS A 158 -5.52 -21.79 -8.82
CA LYS A 158 -4.65 -20.62 -8.57
C LYS A 158 -4.55 -20.19 -7.10
N SER A 159 -5.67 -20.15 -6.37
CA SER A 159 -5.71 -19.64 -4.99
C SER A 159 -5.11 -20.65 -4.02
N THR A 160 -5.31 -21.94 -4.28
CA THR A 160 -4.67 -23.02 -3.52
C THR A 160 -3.17 -22.97 -3.76
N LEU A 161 -2.73 -22.96 -5.03
CA LEU A 161 -1.31 -22.87 -5.38
C LEU A 161 -0.64 -21.64 -4.73
N ALA A 162 -1.28 -20.46 -4.81
CA ALA A 162 -0.73 -19.24 -4.22
C ALA A 162 -0.54 -19.34 -2.70
N ARG A 163 -1.43 -20.06 -2.00
CA ARG A 163 -1.32 -20.29 -0.55
C ARG A 163 -0.22 -21.29 -0.21
N GLU A 164 -0.21 -22.45 -0.86
CA GLU A 164 0.82 -23.47 -0.64
C GLU A 164 2.22 -22.94 -0.99
N LEU A 165 2.34 -22.17 -2.08
CA LEU A 165 3.57 -21.50 -2.47
C LEU A 165 4.01 -20.44 -1.45
N ALA A 166 3.07 -19.68 -0.86
CA ALA A 166 3.40 -18.70 0.17
C ALA A 166 3.99 -19.36 1.42
N LEU A 167 3.42 -20.50 1.84
CA LEU A 167 3.95 -21.32 2.92
C LEU A 167 5.33 -21.88 2.57
N ALA A 168 5.49 -22.47 1.39
CA ALA A 168 6.75 -23.06 0.94
C ALA A 168 7.90 -22.02 0.88
N LEU A 169 7.63 -20.82 0.34
CA LEU A 169 8.62 -19.73 0.29
C LEU A 169 8.92 -19.15 1.67
N SER A 170 7.98 -19.22 2.61
CA SER A 170 8.18 -18.73 3.97
C SER A 170 9.15 -19.58 4.80
N ALA A 171 9.53 -20.77 4.35
CA ALA A 171 10.58 -21.56 4.99
C ALA A 171 11.96 -20.88 4.87
N GLY A 172 12.19 -20.12 3.79
CA GLY A 172 13.46 -19.43 3.52
C GLY A 172 13.46 -17.93 3.85
N GLY A 173 12.36 -17.40 4.39
CA GLY A 173 12.19 -15.97 4.65
C GLY A 173 10.76 -15.61 5.00
N SER A 174 10.43 -14.32 4.97
CA SER A 174 9.08 -13.84 5.22
C SER A 174 8.30 -13.65 3.91
N THR A 175 7.05 -14.12 3.89
CA THR A 175 6.19 -14.03 2.70
C THR A 175 4.84 -13.43 3.06
N CYS A 176 4.36 -12.49 2.25
CA CYS A 176 2.97 -12.03 2.31
C CYS A 176 2.20 -12.59 1.11
N LEU A 177 0.95 -13.02 1.33
CA LEU A 177 0.01 -13.41 0.28
C LEU A 177 -1.12 -12.38 0.22
N VAL A 178 -1.28 -11.75 -0.94
CA VAL A 178 -2.39 -10.83 -1.24
C VAL A 178 -3.40 -11.58 -2.12
N GLY A 179 -4.46 -12.10 -1.49
CA GLY A 179 -5.55 -12.81 -2.17
C GLY A 179 -6.93 -12.29 -1.75
N ASP A 180 -7.86 -13.18 -1.44
CA ASP A 180 -9.17 -12.81 -0.87
C ASP A 180 -9.06 -12.24 0.54
N ALA A 181 -7.99 -12.58 1.26
CA ALA A 181 -7.51 -11.93 2.46
C ALA A 181 -6.01 -11.63 2.31
N LEU A 182 -5.52 -10.64 3.06
CA LEU A 182 -4.08 -10.55 3.32
C LEU A 182 -3.67 -11.65 4.30
N SER A 183 -2.57 -12.33 4.03
CA SER A 183 -1.95 -13.30 4.94
C SER A 183 -0.44 -13.09 4.99
N ARG A 184 0.18 -13.39 6.14
CA ARG A 184 1.63 -13.35 6.31
C ARG A 184 2.10 -14.70 6.83
N TYR A 185 3.24 -15.14 6.31
CA TYR A 185 3.89 -16.38 6.69
C TYR A 185 5.37 -16.11 6.96
N ALA A 186 5.92 -16.76 7.97
CA ALA A 186 7.36 -16.74 8.27
C ALA A 186 7.72 -18.07 8.94
N SER A 187 8.88 -18.61 8.58
CA SER A 187 9.39 -19.89 9.09
C SER A 187 8.40 -21.06 8.88
N GLY A 188 7.64 -21.05 7.78
CA GLY A 188 6.64 -22.09 7.47
C GLY A 188 5.29 -21.92 8.19
N GLU A 189 5.11 -20.88 9.00
CA GLU A 189 3.92 -20.70 9.83
C GLU A 189 3.18 -19.39 9.56
N ALA A 190 1.86 -19.40 9.74
CA ALA A 190 1.03 -18.21 9.63
C ALA A 190 1.30 -17.22 10.77
N GLN A 191 1.41 -15.94 10.43
CA GLN A 191 1.74 -14.87 11.36
C GLN A 191 0.55 -13.92 11.53
N ALA A 192 0.42 -13.36 12.74
CA ALA A 192 -0.59 -12.36 13.02
C ALA A 192 -0.36 -11.08 12.18
N LEU A 193 -1.44 -10.51 11.66
CA LEU A 193 -1.44 -9.25 10.94
C LEU A 193 -1.99 -8.13 11.83
N GLN A 194 -1.42 -6.94 11.69
CA GLN A 194 -2.08 -5.75 12.22
C GLN A 194 -3.27 -5.37 11.32
N PRO A 195 -4.34 -4.80 11.90
CA PRO A 195 -5.52 -4.42 11.13
C PRO A 195 -5.19 -3.27 10.16
N LEU A 196 -5.30 -3.55 8.85
CA LEU A 196 -5.18 -2.55 7.80
C LEU A 196 -6.57 -2.04 7.38
N PRO A 197 -6.83 -0.71 7.42
CA PRO A 197 -8.11 -0.15 6.98
C PRO A 197 -8.48 -0.52 5.53
N THR A 198 -7.48 -0.52 4.65
CA THR A 198 -7.59 -0.85 3.22
C THR A 198 -8.07 -2.29 3.01
N GLU A 199 -7.59 -3.23 3.85
CA GLU A 199 -8.01 -4.62 3.82
C GLU A 199 -9.48 -4.79 4.22
N ARG A 200 -9.94 -4.08 5.26
CA ARG A 200 -11.35 -4.09 5.68
C ARG A 200 -12.27 -3.57 4.58
N LEU A 201 -11.88 -2.50 3.89
CA LEU A 201 -12.64 -1.94 2.77
C LEU A 201 -12.69 -2.91 1.58
N ARG A 202 -11.55 -3.51 1.24
CA ARG A 202 -11.45 -4.49 0.15
C ARG A 202 -12.32 -5.72 0.41
N GLN A 203 -12.29 -6.28 1.62
CA GLN A 203 -13.13 -7.43 1.99
C GLN A 203 -14.63 -7.14 1.79
N ARG A 204 -15.09 -5.92 2.13
CA ARG A 204 -16.47 -5.49 1.90
C ARG A 204 -16.81 -5.41 0.40
N LEU A 205 -15.89 -4.88 -0.42
CA LEU A 205 -16.09 -4.77 -1.87
C LEU A 205 -16.04 -6.13 -2.57
N SER A 206 -15.13 -7.02 -2.17
CA SER A 206 -15.05 -8.40 -2.69
C SER A 206 -16.34 -9.17 -2.43
N ARG A 207 -16.89 -9.11 -1.20
CA ARG A 207 -18.20 -9.72 -0.88
C ARG A 207 -19.32 -9.16 -1.75
N ARG A 208 -19.35 -7.83 -1.97
CA ARG A 208 -20.35 -7.17 -2.83
C ARG A 208 -20.21 -7.56 -4.30
N ALA A 209 -18.99 -7.76 -4.80
CA ALA A 209 -18.73 -8.24 -6.16
C ALA A 209 -19.21 -9.68 -6.36
N LYS A 210 -18.93 -10.58 -5.41
CA LYS A 210 -19.38 -11.99 -5.44
C LYS A 210 -20.92 -12.13 -5.41
N SER A 211 -21.64 -11.16 -4.83
CA SER A 211 -23.12 -11.14 -4.80
C SER A 211 -23.79 -10.52 -6.02
N ALA A 212 -23.03 -10.05 -7.03
CA ALA A 212 -23.60 -9.32 -8.16
C ALA A 212 -24.39 -10.25 -9.13
N LYS A 213 -25.67 -9.94 -9.37
CA LYS A 213 -26.56 -10.71 -10.25
C LYS A 213 -26.46 -10.34 -11.75
N SER A 214 -25.59 -9.41 -12.13
CA SER A 214 -25.41 -8.98 -13.53
C SER A 214 -23.97 -8.63 -13.85
N LEU A 215 -23.61 -8.78 -15.13
CA LEU A 215 -22.27 -8.46 -15.63
C LEU A 215 -21.90 -6.98 -15.40
N GLY A 216 -22.87 -6.06 -15.47
CA GLY A 216 -22.65 -4.63 -15.19
C GLY A 216 -22.40 -4.33 -13.71
N GLY A 217 -23.10 -5.02 -12.80
CA GLY A 217 -22.94 -4.87 -11.35
C GLY A 217 -21.66 -5.48 -10.78
N TYR A 218 -21.04 -6.43 -11.49
CA TYR A 218 -19.78 -7.08 -11.10
C TYR A 218 -18.54 -6.23 -11.43
N LYS A 219 -18.56 -5.51 -12.56
CA LYS A 219 -17.37 -4.91 -13.18
C LYS A 219 -16.75 -3.77 -12.38
N LEU A 220 -17.56 -2.83 -11.90
CA LEU A 220 -17.06 -1.66 -11.17
C LEU A 220 -16.51 -2.04 -9.77
N PRO A 221 -17.22 -2.87 -8.97
CA PRO A 221 -16.69 -3.35 -7.69
C PRO A 221 -15.44 -4.22 -7.85
N LYS A 222 -15.37 -5.06 -8.89
CA LYS A 222 -14.21 -5.92 -9.13
C LYS A 222 -12.99 -5.12 -9.62
N LEU A 223 -13.19 -4.10 -10.46
CA LEU A 223 -12.13 -3.13 -10.79
C LEU A 223 -11.64 -2.44 -9.51
N ALA A 224 -12.54 -1.90 -8.69
CA ALA A 224 -12.16 -1.25 -7.42
C ALA A 224 -11.42 -2.21 -6.48
N GLU A 225 -11.81 -3.49 -6.41
CA GLU A 225 -11.11 -4.52 -5.64
C GLU A 225 -9.68 -4.75 -6.14
N LEU A 226 -9.47 -4.85 -7.46
CA LEU A 226 -8.13 -4.95 -8.03
C LEU A 226 -7.27 -3.71 -7.75
N LEU A 227 -7.86 -2.51 -7.83
CA LEU A 227 -7.13 -1.27 -7.55
C LEU A 227 -6.72 -1.20 -6.06
N LEU A 228 -7.56 -1.68 -5.15
CA LEU A 228 -7.20 -1.77 -3.72
C LEU A 228 -6.12 -2.80 -3.43
N ARG A 229 -5.96 -3.84 -4.27
CA ARG A 229 -4.83 -4.78 -4.13
C ARG A 229 -3.48 -4.10 -4.39
N GLU A 230 -3.44 -3.10 -5.27
CA GLU A 230 -2.23 -2.30 -5.51
C GLU A 230 -1.83 -1.49 -4.27
N ASP A 231 -2.81 -0.90 -3.58
CA ASP A 231 -2.56 -0.19 -2.32
C ASP A 231 -2.15 -1.15 -1.20
N LEU A 232 -2.74 -2.35 -1.13
CA LEU A 232 -2.31 -3.39 -0.20
C LEU A 232 -0.88 -3.85 -0.45
N LEU A 233 -0.44 -3.96 -1.71
CA LEU A 233 0.95 -4.30 -2.03
C LEU A 233 1.92 -3.28 -1.39
N ARG A 234 1.57 -1.99 -1.50
CA ARG A 234 2.33 -0.89 -0.90
C ARG A 234 2.32 -0.95 0.62
N GLU A 235 1.16 -1.20 1.23
CA GLU A 235 1.03 -1.36 2.68
C GLU A 235 1.80 -2.58 3.20
N CYS A 236 1.78 -3.71 2.47
CA CYS A 236 2.48 -4.92 2.87
C CYS A 236 3.99 -4.70 2.96
N ARG A 237 4.57 -4.08 1.93
CA ARG A 237 6.00 -3.70 1.92
C ARG A 237 6.33 -2.72 3.04
N ARG A 238 5.45 -1.74 3.26
CA ARG A 238 5.64 -0.72 4.29
C ARG A 238 5.68 -1.31 5.69
N TRP A 239 4.76 -2.23 5.98
CA TRP A 239 4.49 -2.68 7.34
C TRP A 239 5.16 -4.00 7.71
N TYR A 240 5.34 -4.90 6.74
CA TYR A 240 5.82 -6.26 7.00
C TYR A 240 7.18 -6.57 6.37
N ASP A 241 7.66 -5.72 5.45
CA ASP A 241 8.95 -5.85 4.75
C ASP A 241 9.28 -7.29 4.30
N PRO A 242 8.37 -7.97 3.58
CA PRO A 242 8.58 -9.38 3.28
C PRO A 242 9.64 -9.58 2.21
N ASP A 243 10.30 -10.75 2.22
CA ASP A 243 11.18 -11.19 1.13
C ASP A 243 10.38 -11.42 -0.15
N TRP A 244 9.17 -11.98 0.00
CA TRP A 244 8.24 -12.28 -1.08
C TRP A 244 6.86 -11.68 -0.85
N VAL A 245 6.25 -11.15 -1.91
CA VAL A 245 4.81 -10.91 -1.98
C VAL A 245 4.22 -11.75 -3.09
N LEU A 246 3.38 -12.71 -2.71
CA LEU A 246 2.58 -13.49 -3.64
C LEU A 246 1.25 -12.79 -3.90
N LEU A 247 0.88 -12.71 -5.18
CA LEU A 247 -0.40 -12.15 -5.62
C LEU A 247 -1.25 -13.29 -6.17
N ASP A 248 -2.40 -13.58 -5.56
CA ASP A 248 -3.42 -14.46 -6.15
C ASP A 248 -4.19 -13.66 -7.22
N GLY A 249 -3.56 -13.48 -8.38
CA GLY A 249 -3.94 -12.55 -9.44
C GLY A 249 -3.22 -11.21 -9.32
N SER A 250 -2.65 -10.73 -10.43
CA SER A 250 -1.97 -9.43 -10.52
C SER A 250 -2.95 -8.35 -11.00
N PRO A 251 -3.06 -7.18 -10.35
CA PRO A 251 -3.90 -6.09 -10.85
C PRO A 251 -3.60 -5.72 -12.30
N LEU A 252 -2.32 -5.60 -12.65
CA LEU A 252 -1.86 -5.28 -14.00
C LEU A 252 -2.25 -6.37 -15.02
N LEU A 253 -1.84 -7.62 -14.76
CA LEU A 253 -2.05 -8.73 -15.70
C LEU A 253 -3.54 -9.11 -15.79
N ASN A 254 -4.27 -9.07 -14.68
CA ASN A 254 -5.70 -9.35 -14.65
C ASN A 254 -6.49 -8.30 -15.43
N LEU A 255 -6.21 -7.01 -15.22
CA LEU A 255 -6.91 -5.94 -15.93
C LEU A 255 -6.62 -5.99 -17.43
N ALA A 256 -5.37 -6.25 -17.82
CA ALA A 256 -5.00 -6.46 -19.22
C ALA A 256 -5.76 -7.65 -19.85
N GLY A 257 -5.84 -8.78 -19.14
CA GLY A 257 -6.57 -9.97 -19.62
C GLY A 257 -8.07 -9.76 -19.71
N TRP A 258 -8.67 -9.03 -18.76
CA TRP A 258 -10.10 -8.75 -18.79
C TRP A 258 -10.50 -7.83 -19.94
N LEU A 259 -9.63 -6.92 -20.39
CA LEU A 259 -9.94 -6.04 -21.52
C LEU A 259 -10.32 -6.82 -22.78
N ALA A 260 -9.79 -8.03 -22.97
CA ALA A 260 -10.18 -8.91 -24.06
C ALA A 260 -11.65 -9.37 -23.95
N LEU A 261 -12.21 -9.54 -22.74
CA LEU A 261 -13.64 -9.83 -22.56
C LEU A 261 -14.56 -8.68 -22.98
N TYR A 262 -14.04 -7.45 -23.09
CA TYR A 262 -14.81 -6.27 -23.49
C TYR A 262 -14.80 -6.03 -25.00
N ARG A 263 -14.03 -6.82 -25.77
CA ARG A 263 -14.07 -6.81 -27.24
C ARG A 263 -14.63 -8.16 -27.70
N PRO A 264 -15.92 -8.25 -28.10
CA PRO A 264 -16.44 -9.48 -28.68
C PRO A 264 -15.65 -9.80 -29.96
N GLY A 265 -14.87 -10.88 -29.95
CA GLY A 265 -13.93 -11.27 -31.02
C GLY A 265 -12.76 -12.11 -30.52
N GLU A 266 -11.75 -12.30 -31.37
CA GLU A 266 -10.48 -12.92 -30.97
C GLU A 266 -9.66 -12.00 -30.06
N VAL A 267 -8.84 -12.61 -29.19
CA VAL A 267 -7.91 -11.90 -28.31
C VAL A 267 -6.81 -11.29 -29.17
N ASP A 268 -6.91 -9.99 -29.47
CA ASP A 268 -5.88 -9.23 -30.18
C ASP A 268 -4.60 -9.12 -29.30
N PRO A 269 -3.51 -9.84 -29.61
CA PRO A 269 -2.30 -9.84 -28.79
C PRO A 269 -1.56 -8.50 -28.85
N ASP A 270 -1.66 -7.78 -29.98
CA ASP A 270 -1.10 -6.44 -30.15
C ASP A 270 -1.79 -5.45 -29.19
N PHE A 271 -3.12 -5.54 -29.10
CA PHE A 271 -3.88 -4.74 -28.15
C PHE A 271 -3.57 -5.11 -26.70
N ALA A 272 -3.48 -6.40 -26.37
CA ALA A 272 -3.13 -6.86 -25.02
C ALA A 272 -1.75 -6.33 -24.58
N ALA A 273 -0.75 -6.39 -25.45
CA ALA A 273 0.58 -5.82 -25.21
C ALA A 273 0.52 -4.30 -25.02
N ALA A 274 -0.24 -3.61 -25.87
CA ALA A 274 -0.40 -2.16 -25.79
C ALA A 274 -1.12 -1.72 -24.50
N ALA A 275 -2.14 -2.47 -24.07
CA ALA A 275 -2.86 -2.24 -22.82
C ALA A 275 -1.97 -2.46 -21.60
N LEU A 276 -1.18 -3.54 -21.59
CA LEU A 276 -0.20 -3.83 -20.55
C LEU A 276 0.80 -2.69 -20.39
N LEU A 277 1.42 -2.26 -21.50
CA LEU A 277 2.35 -1.14 -21.51
C LEU A 277 1.67 0.16 -21.03
N GLN A 278 0.43 0.41 -21.44
CA GLN A 278 -0.32 1.59 -21.03
C GLN A 278 -0.59 1.61 -19.51
N LEU A 279 -0.97 0.47 -18.92
CA LEU A 279 -1.26 0.31 -17.49
C LEU A 279 0.02 0.32 -16.63
N ALA A 280 1.12 -0.20 -17.15
CA ALA A 280 2.45 -0.11 -16.53
C ALA A 280 3.10 1.28 -16.67
N GLY A 281 2.41 2.26 -17.29
CA GLY A 281 2.92 3.61 -17.50
C GLY A 281 3.99 3.74 -18.61
N ARG A 282 4.16 2.70 -19.43
CA ARG A 282 5.10 2.62 -20.58
C ARG A 282 4.39 2.74 -21.94
N GLY A 283 3.15 3.24 -21.97
CA GLY A 283 2.33 3.30 -23.19
C GLY A 283 2.76 4.37 -24.19
N SER A 284 2.83 4.02 -25.48
CA SER A 284 3.26 4.93 -26.55
C SER A 284 2.10 5.70 -27.21
N ALA A 285 2.40 6.85 -27.82
CA ALA A 285 1.42 7.61 -28.59
C ALA A 285 0.96 6.85 -29.85
N ALA A 286 1.87 6.10 -30.49
CA ALA A 286 1.56 5.25 -31.64
C ALA A 286 0.53 4.17 -31.29
N ALA A 287 0.70 3.49 -30.16
CA ALA A 287 -0.26 2.49 -29.67
C ALA A 287 -1.65 3.12 -29.42
N ARG A 288 -1.70 4.33 -28.84
CA ARG A 288 -2.98 5.06 -28.63
C ARG A 288 -3.63 5.58 -29.91
N ARG A 289 -2.89 5.70 -31.02
CA ARG A 289 -3.46 5.99 -32.35
C ARG A 289 -4.06 4.74 -32.96
N ARG A 290 -3.35 3.60 -32.86
CA ARG A 290 -3.81 2.29 -33.35
C ARG A 290 -5.01 1.75 -32.54
N HIS A 291 -5.02 2.00 -31.24
CA HIS A 291 -6.09 1.59 -30.32
C HIS A 291 -6.58 2.79 -29.48
N PRO A 292 -7.57 3.56 -29.98
CA PRO A 292 -8.09 4.73 -29.28
C PRO A 292 -8.68 4.42 -27.89
N GLU A 293 -9.12 3.18 -27.62
CA GLU A 293 -9.67 2.78 -26.31
C GLU A 293 -8.65 2.91 -25.17
N LEU A 294 -7.36 2.83 -25.49
CA LEU A 294 -6.28 3.01 -24.51
C LEU A 294 -6.30 4.39 -23.86
N ARG A 295 -6.90 5.41 -24.49
CA ARG A 295 -7.11 6.73 -23.89
C ARG A 295 -8.13 6.67 -22.75
N ARG A 296 -9.22 5.93 -22.94
CA ARG A 296 -10.24 5.70 -21.91
C ARG A 296 -9.67 4.87 -20.77
N LEU A 297 -8.89 3.83 -21.09
CA LEU A 297 -8.20 3.02 -20.10
C LEU A 297 -7.29 3.85 -19.18
N ARG A 298 -6.48 4.75 -19.77
CA ARG A 298 -5.63 5.68 -19.01
C ARG A 298 -6.43 6.63 -18.13
N ALA A 299 -7.61 7.07 -18.58
CA ALA A 299 -8.48 7.93 -17.77
C ALA A 299 -9.10 7.17 -16.60
N LEU A 300 -9.48 5.91 -16.79
CA LEU A 300 -10.07 5.04 -15.76
C LEU A 300 -9.05 4.56 -14.73
N VAL A 301 -7.80 4.33 -15.14
CA VAL A 301 -6.69 3.94 -14.27
C VAL A 301 -5.58 4.99 -14.42
N PRO A 302 -5.69 6.13 -13.70
CA PRO A 302 -4.77 7.25 -13.86
C PRO A 302 -3.40 7.02 -13.22
N PHE A 303 -3.25 5.96 -12.43
CA PHE A 303 -2.01 5.56 -11.77
C PHE A 303 -1.36 4.36 -12.46
N ARG A 304 -0.06 4.18 -12.21
CA ARG A 304 0.71 3.07 -12.76
C ARG A 304 0.50 1.84 -11.88
N LEU A 305 0.22 0.71 -12.52
CA LEU A 305 0.19 -0.59 -11.85
C LEU A 305 1.57 -1.23 -11.92
N GLU A 306 1.96 -1.90 -10.85
CA GLU A 306 3.25 -2.54 -10.76
C GLU A 306 3.32 -3.83 -11.58
N LEU A 307 4.43 -4.00 -12.31
CA LEU A 307 4.78 -5.26 -12.95
C LEU A 307 5.42 -6.17 -11.89
N PRO A 308 4.90 -7.40 -11.68
CA PRO A 308 5.53 -8.33 -10.75
C PRO A 308 6.95 -8.72 -11.22
N ALA A 309 7.78 -9.24 -10.33
CA ALA A 309 9.10 -9.77 -10.70
C ALA A 309 9.01 -11.02 -11.58
N ALA A 310 7.94 -11.81 -11.44
CA ALA A 310 7.60 -12.91 -12.33
C ALA A 310 6.12 -13.28 -12.22
N ALA A 311 5.64 -14.16 -13.09
CA ALA A 311 4.31 -14.75 -12.98
C ALA A 311 4.33 -16.28 -13.15
N VAL A 312 3.31 -16.92 -12.59
CA VAL A 312 2.96 -18.33 -12.80
C VAL A 312 1.58 -18.34 -13.45
N LEU A 313 1.44 -18.98 -14.61
CA LEU A 313 0.17 -19.16 -15.29
C LEU A 313 -0.25 -20.62 -15.20
N ILE A 314 -1.38 -20.90 -14.58
CA ILE A 314 -2.01 -22.24 -14.58
C ILE A 314 -2.98 -22.32 -15.75
N GLU A 315 -2.73 -23.28 -16.64
CA GLU A 315 -3.56 -23.57 -17.81
C GLU A 315 -4.40 -24.82 -17.52
N LEU A 316 -5.73 -24.71 -17.62
CA LEU A 316 -6.66 -25.82 -17.41
C LEU A 316 -7.76 -25.78 -18.48
N PRO A 317 -8.15 -26.91 -19.10
CA PRO A 317 -9.31 -26.93 -19.99
C PRO A 317 -10.56 -26.34 -19.31
N ALA A 318 -11.29 -25.48 -20.03
CA ALA A 318 -12.40 -24.71 -19.45
C ALA A 318 -13.53 -25.62 -18.95
N GLU A 319 -13.75 -26.76 -19.59
CA GLU A 319 -14.70 -27.79 -19.23
C GLU A 319 -14.36 -28.39 -17.86
N MET A 320 -13.08 -28.70 -17.63
CA MET A 320 -12.61 -29.19 -16.33
C MET A 320 -12.71 -28.12 -15.26
N ALA A 321 -12.42 -26.86 -15.60
CA ALA A 321 -12.57 -25.74 -14.69
C ALA A 321 -14.03 -25.59 -14.21
N VAL A 322 -15.00 -25.64 -15.14
CA VAL A 322 -16.43 -25.60 -14.82
C VAL A 322 -16.84 -26.79 -13.94
N ALA A 323 -16.37 -28.00 -14.25
CA ALA A 323 -16.65 -29.19 -13.42
C ALA A 323 -16.13 -29.03 -11.98
N ARG A 324 -14.90 -28.52 -11.81
CA ARG A 324 -14.30 -28.23 -10.49
C ARG A 324 -15.03 -27.13 -9.72
N ILE A 325 -15.59 -26.14 -10.42
CA ILE A 325 -16.40 -25.09 -9.79
C ILE A 325 -17.73 -25.68 -9.30
N ALA A 326 -18.41 -26.47 -10.14
CA ALA A 326 -19.69 -27.09 -9.81
C ALA A 326 -19.59 -28.00 -8.58
N SER A 327 -18.47 -28.71 -8.40
CA SER A 327 -18.24 -29.58 -7.24
C SER A 327 -18.00 -28.85 -5.91
N ARG A 328 -17.74 -27.53 -5.92
CA ARG A 328 -17.41 -26.75 -4.70
C ARG A 328 -18.63 -26.28 -3.92
N GLY A 329 -19.85 -26.51 -4.41
CA GLY A 329 -21.09 -26.14 -3.72
C GLY A 329 -21.33 -24.62 -3.60
N GLU A 330 -20.49 -23.77 -4.18
CA GLU A 330 -20.72 -22.33 -4.28
C GLU A 330 -21.76 -22.04 -5.39
N MET A 331 -22.63 -21.04 -5.19
CA MET A 331 -23.55 -20.61 -6.25
C MET A 331 -22.74 -20.16 -7.48
N ARG A 332 -22.95 -20.86 -8.60
CA ARG A 332 -22.32 -20.57 -9.89
C ARG A 332 -22.50 -19.10 -10.24
N GLN A 333 -21.38 -18.39 -10.44
CA GLN A 333 -21.42 -16.99 -10.83
C GLN A 333 -21.83 -16.89 -12.31
N VAL A 334 -22.61 -15.86 -12.68
CA VAL A 334 -23.23 -15.66 -14.01
C VAL A 334 -22.20 -15.62 -15.17
N HIS A 335 -20.90 -15.59 -14.86
CA HIS A 335 -19.78 -15.50 -15.82
C HIS A 335 -18.92 -16.77 -15.92
N GLU A 336 -19.27 -17.85 -15.22
CA GLU A 336 -18.55 -19.14 -15.24
C GLU A 336 -19.12 -20.08 -16.32
N THR A 337 -19.11 -19.64 -17.58
CA THR A 337 -19.44 -20.50 -18.74
C THR A 337 -18.15 -21.00 -19.40
N VAL A 338 -18.22 -22.14 -20.07
CA VAL A 338 -17.04 -22.75 -20.75
C VAL A 338 -16.44 -21.76 -21.73
N GLU A 339 -17.27 -21.05 -22.51
CA GLU A 339 -16.84 -20.09 -23.52
C GLU A 339 -16.11 -18.90 -22.91
N LYS A 340 -16.63 -18.36 -21.79
CA LYS A 340 -16.02 -17.22 -21.08
C LYS A 340 -14.71 -17.60 -20.41
N LEU A 341 -14.65 -18.77 -19.77
CA LEU A 341 -13.41 -19.26 -19.14
C LEU A 341 -12.36 -19.58 -20.21
N ALA A 342 -12.74 -20.20 -21.33
CA ALA A 342 -11.83 -20.45 -22.44
C ALA A 342 -11.28 -19.14 -23.04
N LEU A 343 -12.14 -18.12 -23.22
CA LEU A 343 -11.70 -16.80 -23.67
C LEU A 343 -10.75 -16.13 -22.66
N LEU A 344 -11.06 -16.21 -21.36
CA LEU A 344 -10.22 -15.65 -20.31
C LEU A 344 -8.84 -16.33 -20.25
N GLN A 345 -8.79 -17.66 -20.41
CA GLN A 345 -7.53 -18.39 -20.44
C GLN A 345 -6.66 -17.96 -21.63
N ARG A 346 -7.23 -17.90 -22.84
CA ARG A 346 -6.51 -17.37 -24.02
C ARG A 346 -6.02 -15.94 -23.79
N SER A 347 -6.81 -15.13 -23.09
CA SER A 347 -6.45 -13.75 -22.75
C SER A 347 -5.26 -13.68 -21.79
N TYR A 348 -5.25 -14.51 -20.73
CA TYR A 348 -4.10 -14.57 -19.82
C TYR A 348 -2.84 -15.11 -20.49
N ALA A 349 -2.96 -16.11 -21.36
CA ALA A 349 -1.84 -16.61 -22.15
C ALA A 349 -1.24 -15.52 -23.06
N ALA A 350 -2.09 -14.78 -23.79
CA ALA A 350 -1.65 -13.67 -24.65
C ALA A 350 -0.99 -12.53 -23.85
N VAL A 351 -1.56 -12.16 -22.70
CA VAL A 351 -0.99 -11.13 -21.81
C VAL A 351 0.35 -11.57 -21.24
N CYS A 352 0.49 -12.83 -20.82
CA CYS A 352 1.76 -13.37 -20.32
C CYS A 352 2.82 -13.38 -21.42
N ALA A 353 2.49 -13.86 -22.62
CA ALA A 353 3.39 -13.84 -23.76
C ALA A 353 3.84 -12.41 -24.13
N ALA A 354 2.91 -11.44 -24.10
CA ALA A 354 3.24 -10.04 -24.31
C ALA A 354 4.14 -9.46 -23.20
N ALA A 355 3.91 -9.84 -21.94
CA ALA A 355 4.73 -9.43 -20.81
C ALA A 355 6.16 -9.98 -20.91
N GLU A 356 6.31 -11.26 -21.27
CA GLU A 356 7.61 -11.88 -21.57
C GLU A 356 8.32 -11.11 -22.70
N ALA A 357 7.68 -10.98 -23.86
CA ALA A 357 8.31 -10.45 -25.06
C ALA A 357 8.61 -8.93 -24.99
N ARG A 358 7.79 -8.14 -24.29
CA ARG A 358 7.89 -6.66 -24.30
C ARG A 358 8.39 -6.07 -22.98
N LEU A 359 8.29 -6.81 -21.88
CA LEU A 359 8.69 -6.33 -20.55
C LEU A 359 9.77 -7.20 -19.90
N GLY A 360 10.15 -8.32 -20.51
CA GLY A 360 11.13 -9.24 -19.95
C GLY A 360 10.63 -9.93 -18.68
N LEU A 361 9.30 -10.03 -18.49
CA LEU A 361 8.71 -10.68 -17.32
C LEU A 361 8.87 -12.20 -17.44
N PRO A 362 9.59 -12.90 -16.54
CA PRO A 362 9.63 -14.35 -16.55
C PRO A 362 8.25 -14.95 -16.23
N VAL A 363 7.78 -15.90 -17.04
CA VAL A 363 6.50 -16.59 -16.80
C VAL A 363 6.68 -18.11 -16.80
N LEU A 364 6.32 -18.75 -15.69
CA LEU A 364 6.19 -20.20 -15.60
C LEU A 364 4.79 -20.62 -16.02
N ARG A 365 4.67 -21.53 -16.99
CA ARG A 365 3.38 -22.14 -17.37
C ARG A 365 3.25 -23.51 -16.72
N LEU A 366 2.10 -23.76 -16.11
CA LEU A 366 1.80 -24.98 -15.36
C LEU A 366 0.52 -25.63 -15.89
N ASP A 367 0.56 -26.95 -16.05
CA ASP A 367 -0.59 -27.75 -16.41
C ASP A 367 -1.49 -28.00 -15.19
N GLY A 368 -2.64 -27.34 -15.14
CA GLY A 368 -3.60 -27.42 -14.04
C GLY A 368 -4.29 -28.78 -13.88
N THR A 369 -4.05 -29.74 -14.78
CA THR A 369 -4.51 -31.13 -14.63
C THR A 369 -3.68 -31.91 -13.61
N GLN A 370 -2.45 -31.46 -13.31
CA GLN A 370 -1.56 -32.12 -12.36
C GLN A 370 -1.96 -31.86 -10.89
N PRO A 371 -1.54 -32.73 -9.95
CA PRO A 371 -1.67 -32.50 -8.52
C PRO A 371 -1.04 -31.19 -8.05
N VAL A 372 -1.67 -30.52 -7.08
CA VAL A 372 -1.25 -29.20 -6.61
C VAL A 372 0.14 -29.21 -5.97
N GLU A 373 0.55 -30.33 -5.41
CA GLU A 373 1.87 -30.55 -4.81
C GLU A 373 2.97 -30.41 -5.86
N LEU A 374 2.80 -31.06 -7.02
CA LEU A 374 3.76 -30.96 -8.14
C LEU A 374 3.82 -29.54 -8.70
N LEU A 375 2.67 -28.87 -8.80
CA LEU A 375 2.60 -27.47 -9.24
C LEU A 375 3.30 -26.53 -8.26
N THR A 376 3.13 -26.77 -6.96
CA THR A 376 3.76 -25.99 -5.89
C THR A 376 5.28 -26.14 -5.91
N ASP A 377 5.77 -27.38 -6.07
CA ASP A 377 7.20 -27.65 -6.16
C ASP A 377 7.83 -26.98 -7.39
N ALA A 378 7.18 -27.06 -8.55
CA ALA A 378 7.65 -26.40 -9.76
C ALA A 378 7.70 -24.88 -9.59
N ALA A 379 6.63 -24.28 -9.05
CA ALA A 379 6.57 -22.84 -8.78
C ALA A 379 7.60 -22.38 -7.74
N ALA A 380 7.84 -23.17 -6.70
CA ALA A 380 8.83 -22.87 -5.66
C ALA A 380 10.27 -22.95 -6.19
N ARG A 381 10.58 -23.89 -7.08
CA ARG A 381 11.87 -23.93 -7.78
C ARG A 381 12.07 -22.72 -8.68
N PHE A 382 11.06 -22.38 -9.47
CA PHE A 382 11.08 -21.19 -10.33
C PHE A 382 11.30 -19.90 -9.52
N ALA A 383 10.56 -19.71 -8.44
CA ALA A 383 10.71 -18.55 -7.56
C ALA A 383 12.11 -18.45 -6.94
N ARG A 384 12.68 -19.59 -6.50
CA ARG A 384 14.05 -19.63 -5.95
C ARG A 384 15.11 -19.27 -7.00
N GLY A 385 14.97 -19.74 -8.25
CA GLY A 385 15.87 -19.40 -9.35
C GLY A 385 15.92 -17.90 -9.67
N LEU A 386 14.80 -17.17 -9.50
CA LEU A 386 14.77 -15.71 -9.62
C LEU A 386 15.62 -15.00 -8.55
N GLY A 387 15.83 -15.66 -7.40
CA GLY A 387 16.61 -15.12 -6.29
C GLY A 387 18.12 -15.14 -6.52
N GLU A 388 18.61 -16.08 -7.33
CA GLU A 388 20.03 -16.31 -7.60
C GLU A 388 20.56 -15.39 -8.72
N VAL A 389 19.75 -15.14 -9.76
CA VAL A 389 20.11 -14.26 -10.91
C VAL A 389 20.25 -12.79 -10.53
N ALA A 390 19.64 -12.35 -9.42
CA ALA A 390 19.68 -10.94 -8.97
C ALA A 390 20.87 -10.62 -8.04
N ASN A 391 21.67 -11.62 -7.67
CA ASN A 391 22.76 -11.53 -6.70
C ASN A 391 24.16 -11.74 -7.32
N GLY A 392 24.24 -12.02 -8.62
CA GLY A 392 25.47 -11.94 -9.43
C GLY A 392 25.42 -10.68 -10.28
#